data_AF-A0A950JNL3-F1
#
_entry.id   AF-A0A950JNL3-F1
#
_cell.length_a   1.000
_cell.length_b   1.000
_cell.length_c   1.000
_cell.angle_alpha   90.00
_cell.angle_beta   90.00
_cell.angle_gamma   90.00
#
_symmetry.space_group_name_H-M   'P 1'
#
loop_
_entity.id
_entity.type
_entity.pdbx_description
1 polymer ?
#
loop_
_entity_poly.entity_id
_entity_poly.type
_entity_poly.pdbx_seq_one_letter_code
_entity_poly.pdbx_strand_id
1 'polypeptide(L)'
;RLTRVTRPMRLKRREQALASAAQIVSDFDGGTRIGEALEAFLAVPRFSSYARGAITLIVSDGLERGDPTALADAVARLSRRAWRLSWLTPLAVGRDFRPRTEALVAIFPLVDDMVDGGSTPAIVNHVLALGRRRAA
;
A
#
# COMPACT_ATOMS: atom_id res chain seq x y z
N ARG A 1 0.31 14.55 -0.19
CA ARG A 1 0.67 14.68 1.25
C ARG A 1 0.29 13.38 1.97
N LEU A 2 0.90 13.03 3.10
CA LEU A 2 0.44 11.88 3.88
C LEU A 2 -0.54 12.30 4.99
N THR A 3 -1.70 11.65 5.01
CA THR A 3 -2.74 11.90 6.00
C THR A 3 -3.04 10.62 6.78
N ARG A 4 -2.83 10.67 8.10
CA ARG A 4 -3.11 9.52 8.98
C ARG A 4 -4.61 9.41 9.27
N VAL A 5 -5.26 8.40 8.70
CA VAL A 5 -6.72 8.18 8.84
C VAL A 5 -7.14 7.26 10.00
N THR A 6 -6.21 6.79 10.84
CA THR A 6 -6.51 5.84 11.93
C THR A 6 -7.62 6.32 12.87
N ARG A 7 -7.68 7.62 13.20
CA ARG A 7 -8.68 8.15 14.14
C ARG A 7 -10.10 8.16 13.52
N PRO A 8 -10.33 8.69 12.31
CA PRO A 8 -11.59 8.52 11.60
C PRO A 8 -12.05 7.06 11.46
N MET A 9 -11.12 6.14 11.20
CA MET A 9 -11.43 4.71 11.00
C MET A 9 -11.87 3.97 12.26
N ARG A 10 -11.82 4.58 13.45
CA ARG A 10 -12.32 3.98 14.70
C ARG A 10 -13.85 4.00 14.81
N LEU A 11 -14.54 4.77 13.98
CA LEU A 11 -16.00 4.86 13.99
C LEU A 11 -16.61 3.55 13.46
N LYS A 12 -17.55 2.97 14.21
CA LYS A 12 -18.17 1.68 13.85
C LYS A 12 -18.98 1.73 12.56
N ARG A 13 -19.65 2.86 12.29
CA ARG A 13 -20.49 3.05 11.11
C ARG A 13 -19.59 3.45 9.93
N ARG A 14 -19.56 2.60 8.89
CA ARG A 14 -18.73 2.79 7.68
C ARG A 14 -18.88 4.19 7.08
N GLU A 15 -20.10 4.64 6.86
CA GLU A 15 -20.37 5.94 6.24
C GLU A 15 -19.81 7.09 7.07
N GLN A 16 -19.93 7.01 8.40
CA GLN A 16 -19.38 8.02 9.31
C GLN A 16 -17.84 8.01 9.31
N ALA A 17 -17.23 6.82 9.30
CA ALA A 17 -15.79 6.66 9.20
C ALA A 17 -15.25 7.29 7.90
N LEU A 18 -15.89 6.99 6.76
CA LEU A 18 -15.52 7.53 5.46
C LEU A 18 -15.74 9.04 5.37
N ALA A 19 -16.88 9.54 5.85
CA ALA A 19 -17.15 10.98 5.91
C ALA A 19 -16.11 11.70 6.77
N SER A 20 -15.76 11.16 7.94
CA SER A 20 -14.72 11.72 8.80
C SER A 20 -13.33 11.69 8.16
N ALA A 21 -13.00 10.67 7.36
CA ALA A 21 -11.75 10.63 6.62
C ALA A 21 -11.73 11.66 5.49
N ALA A 22 -12.82 11.80 4.74
CA ALA A 22 -12.94 12.77 3.66
C ALA A 22 -12.74 14.22 4.15
N GLN A 23 -13.14 14.54 5.37
CA GLN A 23 -12.91 15.86 5.98
C GLN A 23 -11.43 16.18 6.25
N ILE A 24 -10.58 15.16 6.44
CA ILE A 24 -9.15 15.36 6.76
C ILE A 24 -8.22 15.13 5.57
N VAL A 25 -8.70 14.46 4.52
CA VAL A 25 -7.96 14.22 3.28
C VAL A 25 -8.35 15.30 2.28
N SER A 26 -7.50 16.33 2.16
CA SER A 26 -7.78 17.51 1.33
C SER A 26 -7.34 17.37 -0.13
N ASP A 27 -6.59 16.32 -0.49
CA ASP A 27 -5.84 16.18 -1.75
C ASP A 27 -6.24 14.95 -2.60
N PHE A 28 -7.54 14.61 -2.65
CA PHE A 28 -8.03 13.42 -3.38
C PHE A 28 -7.76 13.40 -4.89
N ASP A 29 -7.59 14.55 -5.54
CA ASP A 29 -7.54 14.69 -7.00
C ASP A 29 -6.15 15.09 -7.55
N GLY A 30 -5.12 15.17 -6.71
CA GLY A 30 -3.81 15.75 -7.07
C GLY A 30 -2.85 14.83 -7.82
N GLY A 31 -3.24 13.58 -8.09
CA GLY A 31 -2.30 12.49 -8.36
C GLY A 31 -1.46 12.15 -7.12
N THR A 32 -0.97 10.92 -7.05
CA THR A 32 -0.14 10.48 -5.90
C THR A 32 1.28 10.24 -6.36
N ARG A 33 2.24 11.01 -5.82
CA ARG A 33 3.66 10.70 -5.93
C ARG A 33 4.01 9.69 -4.84
N ILE A 34 3.82 8.41 -5.16
CA ILE A 34 3.84 7.31 -4.21
C ILE A 34 5.25 7.15 -3.60
N GLY A 35 6.29 7.27 -4.43
CA GLY A 35 7.68 7.22 -3.96
C GLY A 35 7.96 8.25 -2.87
N GLU A 36 7.68 9.53 -3.16
CA GLU A 36 7.86 10.62 -2.19
C GLU A 36 6.99 10.46 -0.94
N ALA A 37 5.76 9.97 -1.10
CA ALA A 37 4.89 9.68 0.03
C ALA A 37 5.49 8.61 0.94
N LEU A 38 5.98 7.50 0.38
CA LEU A 38 6.63 6.45 1.16
C LEU A 38 7.94 6.94 1.79
N GLU A 39 8.73 7.76 1.10
CA GLU A 39 9.92 8.38 1.68
C GLU A 39 9.57 9.26 2.89
N ALA A 40 8.54 10.10 2.77
CA ALA A 40 8.06 10.94 3.87
C ALA A 40 7.58 10.09 5.06
N PHE A 41 6.90 8.96 4.82
CA PHE A 41 6.54 8.00 5.87
C PHE A 41 7.78 7.42 6.55
N LEU A 42 8.77 7.01 5.76
CA LEU A 42 10.00 6.36 6.22
C LEU A 42 10.96 7.32 6.94
N ALA A 43 10.88 8.62 6.64
CA ALA A 43 11.70 9.68 7.22
C ALA A 43 11.28 10.05 8.65
N VAL A 44 10.02 9.80 9.04
CA VAL A 44 9.52 10.07 10.39
C VAL A 44 9.68 8.81 11.25
N PRO A 45 10.56 8.79 12.28
CA PRO A 45 10.81 7.57 13.09
C PRO A 45 9.55 7.02 13.77
N ARG A 46 8.68 7.92 14.27
CA ARG A 46 7.39 7.56 14.87
C ARG A 46 6.45 6.82 13.91
N PHE A 47 6.51 7.12 12.62
CA PHE A 47 5.63 6.50 11.63
C PHE A 47 6.24 5.23 11.07
N SER A 48 7.51 5.30 10.67
CA SER A 48 8.24 4.14 10.19
C SER A 48 8.33 2.99 11.21
N SER A 49 8.25 3.27 12.51
CA SER A 49 8.19 2.23 13.54
C SER A 49 6.92 1.35 13.43
N TYR A 50 5.81 1.86 12.90
CA TYR A 50 4.60 1.04 12.68
C TYR A 50 4.80 -0.04 11.60
N ALA A 51 5.75 0.16 10.68
CA ALA A 51 6.06 -0.86 9.68
C ALA A 51 6.93 -1.99 10.27
N ARG A 52 7.67 -1.74 11.35
CA ARG A 52 8.63 -2.72 11.88
C ARG A 52 7.91 -3.98 12.36
N GLY A 53 8.20 -5.11 11.72
CA GLY A 53 7.59 -6.41 12.06
C GLY A 53 6.10 -6.53 11.72
N ALA A 54 5.53 -5.56 11.01
CA ALA A 54 4.13 -5.57 10.63
C ALA A 54 3.90 -6.24 9.27
N ILE A 55 2.67 -6.70 9.06
CA ILE A 55 2.12 -6.88 7.72
C ILE A 55 1.79 -5.48 7.20
N THR A 56 2.47 -5.06 6.14
CA THR A 56 2.22 -3.78 5.46
C THR A 56 1.48 -4.05 4.16
N LEU A 57 0.33 -3.40 3.98
CA LEU A 57 -0.47 -3.49 2.78
C LEU A 57 -0.46 -2.13 2.09
N ILE A 58 -0.04 -2.10 0.83
CA ILE A 58 -0.17 -0.92 -0.03
C ILE A 58 -1.28 -1.18 -1.03
N VAL A 59 -2.31 -0.35 -1.03
CA VAL A 59 -3.41 -0.41 -2.01
C VAL A 59 -3.22 0.73 -2.99
N SER A 60 -2.76 0.42 -4.20
CA SER A 60 -2.44 1.41 -5.22
C SER A 60 -2.31 0.76 -6.60
N ASP A 61 -2.71 1.48 -7.65
CA ASP A 61 -2.45 1.11 -9.04
C ASP A 61 -0.97 1.18 -9.44
N GLY A 62 -0.11 1.79 -8.63
CA GLY A 62 1.32 1.92 -8.90
C GLY A 62 1.63 2.84 -10.08
N LEU A 63 0.74 3.79 -10.37
CA LEU A 63 0.98 4.81 -11.39
C LEU A 63 1.84 5.93 -10.82
N GLU A 64 3.16 5.84 -11.04
CA GLU A 64 4.13 6.91 -10.81
C GLU A 64 4.53 7.50 -12.17
N ARG A 65 4.64 8.83 -12.26
CA ARG A 65 5.12 9.51 -13.48
C ARG A 65 6.62 9.79 -13.36
N GLY A 66 7.38 9.42 -14.39
CA GLY A 66 8.83 9.64 -14.44
C GLY A 66 9.63 8.47 -13.85
N ASP A 67 10.82 8.78 -13.36
CA ASP A 67 11.79 7.79 -12.86
C ASP A 67 11.25 7.02 -11.63
N PRO A 68 11.15 5.67 -11.69
CA PRO A 68 10.67 4.86 -10.59
C PRO A 68 11.69 4.66 -9.46
N THR A 69 12.92 5.18 -9.57
CA THR A 69 14.00 4.96 -8.58
C THR A 69 13.59 5.34 -7.16
N ALA A 70 12.97 6.51 -6.97
CA ALA A 70 12.52 6.94 -5.64
C ALA A 70 11.47 5.99 -5.05
N LEU A 71 10.58 5.45 -5.88
CA LEU A 71 9.60 4.45 -5.44
C LEU A 71 10.30 3.12 -5.09
N ALA A 72 11.21 2.65 -5.93
CA ALA A 72 11.95 1.41 -5.71
C ALA A 72 12.76 1.47 -4.41
N ASP A 73 13.49 2.56 -4.17
CA ASP A 73 14.27 2.76 -2.95
C ASP A 73 13.39 2.80 -1.70
N ALA A 74 12.26 3.51 -1.76
CA ALA A 74 11.31 3.56 -0.66
C ALA A 74 10.71 2.18 -0.37
N VAL A 75 10.29 1.45 -1.40
CA VAL A 75 9.74 0.08 -1.25
C VAL A 75 10.80 -0.88 -0.71
N ALA A 76 12.04 -0.81 -1.19
CA ALA A 76 13.14 -1.63 -0.68
C ALA A 76 13.42 -1.38 0.81
N ARG A 77 13.38 -0.11 1.25
CA ARG A 77 13.53 0.25 2.67
C ARG A 77 12.35 -0.23 3.50
N LEU A 78 11.13 -0.17 2.95
CA LEU A 78 9.93 -0.62 3.62
C LEU A 78 9.89 -2.15 3.76
N SER A 79 10.26 -2.90 2.72
CA SER A 79 10.30 -4.37 2.73
C SER A 79 11.27 -4.92 3.78
N ARG A 80 12.44 -4.30 3.94
CA ARG A 80 13.40 -4.64 5.01
C ARG A 80 12.89 -4.35 6.43
N ARG A 81 11.88 -3.50 6.59
CA ARG A 81 11.29 -3.15 7.90
C ARG A 81 10.06 -4.01 8.21
N ALA A 82 9.23 -4.26 7.21
CA ALA A 82 8.03 -5.07 7.33
C ALA A 82 8.37 -6.53 7.61
N TRP A 83 7.47 -7.23 8.31
CA TRP A 83 7.50 -8.69 8.32
C TRP A 83 7.02 -9.25 6.97
N ARG A 84 6.07 -8.56 6.35
CA ARG A 84 5.57 -8.85 5.01
C ARG A 84 5.06 -7.58 4.35
N LEU A 85 5.33 -7.38 3.07
CA LEU A 85 4.88 -6.27 2.25
C LEU A 85 4.08 -6.78 1.05
N SER A 86 2.76 -6.55 1.07
CA SER A 86 1.88 -6.88 -0.06
C SER A 86 1.45 -5.61 -0.78
N TRP A 87 1.58 -5.61 -2.11
CA TRP A 87 1.08 -4.59 -3.01
C TRP A 87 -0.22 -5.06 -3.67
N LEU A 88 -1.33 -4.42 -3.34
CA LEU A 88 -2.66 -4.73 -3.85
C LEU A 88 -3.01 -3.69 -4.92
N THR A 89 -3.03 -4.11 -6.17
CA THR A 89 -3.26 -3.22 -7.32
C THR A 89 -4.52 -3.64 -8.08
N PRO A 90 -5.41 -2.70 -8.47
CA PRO A 90 -6.53 -3.00 -9.36
C PRO A 90 -6.08 -3.51 -10.74
N LEU A 91 -4.80 -3.35 -11.10
CA LEU A 91 -4.25 -3.85 -12.35
C LEU A 91 -3.99 -5.37 -12.30
N ALA A 92 -3.95 -5.98 -11.12
CA ALA A 92 -3.66 -7.40 -10.94
C ALA A 92 -4.89 -8.31 -11.04
N VAL A 93 -5.86 -7.93 -11.88
CA VAL A 93 -7.04 -8.74 -12.16
C VAL A 93 -6.66 -9.91 -13.08
N GLY A 94 -6.96 -11.13 -12.65
CA GLY A 94 -6.78 -12.34 -13.45
C GLY A 94 -5.45 -13.08 -13.21
N ARG A 95 -5.38 -14.34 -13.67
CA ARG A 95 -4.25 -15.25 -13.40
C ARG A 95 -2.97 -14.91 -14.16
N ASP A 96 -3.11 -14.19 -15.27
CA ASP A 96 -2.01 -13.85 -16.17
C ASP A 96 -1.46 -12.45 -15.95
N PHE A 97 -1.81 -11.81 -14.82
CA PHE A 97 -1.27 -10.51 -14.48
C PHE A 97 0.26 -10.55 -14.48
N ARG A 98 0.84 -9.56 -15.15
CA ARG A 98 2.26 -9.23 -15.08
C ARG A 98 2.37 -7.72 -14.93
N PRO A 99 3.28 -7.21 -14.07
CA PRO A 99 3.52 -5.78 -14.00
C PRO A 99 4.00 -5.27 -15.36
N ARG A 100 3.39 -4.20 -15.86
CA ARG A 100 3.71 -3.60 -17.17
C ARG A 100 4.20 -2.17 -17.09
N THR A 101 3.87 -1.45 -16.02
CA THR A 101 4.37 -0.10 -15.79
C THR A 101 5.79 -0.17 -15.24
N GLU A 102 6.66 0.76 -15.61
CA GLU A 102 8.04 0.82 -15.12
C GLU A 102 8.11 0.80 -13.59
N ALA A 103 7.21 1.56 -12.94
CA ALA A 103 7.06 1.60 -11.50
C ALA A 103 6.71 0.23 -10.90
N LEU A 104 5.70 -0.48 -11.43
CA LEU A 104 5.34 -1.81 -10.93
C LEU A 104 6.43 -2.84 -11.21
N VAL A 105 7.09 -2.78 -12.37
CA VAL A 105 8.21 -3.67 -12.71
C VAL A 105 9.37 -3.46 -11.72
N ALA A 106 9.71 -2.21 -11.41
CA ALA A 106 10.81 -1.88 -10.51
C ALA A 106 10.57 -2.38 -9.07
N ILE A 107 9.32 -2.34 -8.58
CA ILE A 107 9.00 -2.79 -7.22
C ILE A 107 8.62 -4.25 -7.12
N PHE A 108 8.29 -4.92 -8.23
CA PHE A 108 7.87 -6.33 -8.25
C PHE A 108 8.83 -7.27 -7.50
N PRO A 109 10.16 -7.20 -7.67
CA PRO A 109 11.08 -8.07 -6.93
C PRO A 109 11.26 -7.67 -5.45
N LEU A 110 10.70 -6.53 -5.02
CA LEU A 110 10.90 -5.96 -3.68
C LEU A 110 9.73 -6.22 -2.72
N VAL A 111 8.61 -6.74 -3.23
CA VAL A 111 7.39 -7.04 -2.46
C VAL A 111 7.19 -8.55 -2.33
N ASP A 112 6.57 -8.97 -1.23
CA ASP A 112 6.27 -10.40 -1.00
C ASP A 112 5.09 -10.88 -1.85
N ASP A 113 4.12 -9.99 -2.08
CA ASP A 113 2.94 -10.27 -2.89
C ASP A 113 2.62 -9.06 -3.77
N MET A 114 2.28 -9.32 -5.03
CA MET A 114 1.60 -8.35 -5.89
C MET A 114 0.29 -8.99 -6.40
N VAL A 115 -0.85 -8.55 -5.86
CA VAL A 115 -2.15 -9.23 -6.01
C VAL A 115 -3.28 -8.27 -6.32
N ASP A 116 -4.45 -8.82 -6.68
CA ASP A 116 -5.66 -8.06 -6.98
C ASP A 116 -6.11 -7.18 -5.80
N GLY A 117 -6.14 -5.87 -6.05
CA GLY A 117 -6.66 -4.83 -5.15
C GLY A 117 -7.89 -4.12 -5.69
N GLY A 118 -8.49 -4.58 -6.78
CA GLY A 118 -9.57 -3.90 -7.51
C GLY A 118 -10.95 -4.03 -6.89
N SER A 119 -11.12 -4.89 -5.88
CA SER A 119 -12.41 -5.09 -5.23
C SER A 119 -12.28 -5.34 -3.73
N THR A 120 -13.30 -4.96 -2.96
CA THR A 120 -13.35 -5.27 -1.52
C THR A 120 -13.23 -6.78 -1.24
N PRO A 121 -13.91 -7.69 -1.97
CA PRO A 121 -13.72 -9.12 -1.78
C PRO A 121 -12.29 -9.59 -2.01
N ALA A 122 -11.60 -9.10 -3.05
CA ALA A 122 -10.21 -9.48 -3.32
C ALA A 122 -9.28 -9.07 -2.17
N ILE A 123 -9.38 -7.82 -1.71
CA ILE A 123 -8.60 -7.29 -0.59
C ILE A 123 -8.87 -8.10 0.69
N VAL A 124 -10.13 -8.34 1.03
CA VAL A 124 -10.52 -9.09 2.23
C VAL A 124 -10.00 -10.53 2.16
N ASN A 125 -10.13 -11.19 1.01
CA ASN A 125 -9.64 -12.55 0.81
C ASN A 125 -8.13 -12.66 1.00
N HIS A 126 -7.36 -11.71 0.47
CA HIS A 126 -5.91 -11.64 0.69
C HIS A 126 -5.60 -11.49 2.18
N VAL A 127 -6.20 -10.51 2.86
CA VAL A 127 -5.97 -10.26 4.28
C VAL A 127 -6.29 -11.49 5.14
N LEU A 128 -7.42 -12.15 4.90
CA LEU A 128 -7.79 -13.37 5.62
C LEU A 128 -6.86 -14.55 5.29
N ALA A 129 -6.25 -14.59 4.10
CA ALA A 129 -5.27 -15.60 3.74
C ALA A 129 -3.92 -15.42 4.44
N LEU A 130 -3.52 -14.18 4.78
CA LEU A 130 -2.26 -13.91 5.49
C LEU A 130 -2.19 -14.55 6.88
N GLY A 131 -3.35 -14.75 7.54
CA GLY A 131 -3.44 -15.41 8.84
C GLY A 131 -3.30 -16.93 8.80
N ARG A 132 -3.37 -17.55 7.61
CA ARG A 132 -3.18 -18.99 7.42
C ARG A 132 -1.68 -19.24 7.32
N ARG A 133 -1.09 -19.85 8.36
CA ARG A 133 0.34 -20.25 8.36
C ARG A 133 0.65 -20.99 7.06
N ARG A 134 1.71 -20.58 6.34
CA ARG A 134 2.42 -21.49 5.44
C ARG A 134 2.89 -22.65 6.30
N ALA A 135 2.31 -23.84 6.10
CA ALA A 135 2.93 -25.06 6.62
C ALA A 135 4.36 -25.09 6.07
N ALA A 136 5.33 -25.23 6.98
CA ALA A 136 6.75 -25.34 6.65
C ALA A 136 7.03 -26.62 5.88
#